data_AF-A0A2R6WF44-F1
#
_entry.id   AF-A0A2R6WF44-F1
#
_cell.length_a   1.000
_cell.length_b   1.000
_cell.length_c   1.000
_cell.angle_alpha   90.00
_cell.angle_beta   90.00
_cell.angle_gamma   90.00
#
_symmetry.space_group_name_H-M   'P 1'
#
loop_
_entity.id
_entity.type
_entity.pdbx_description
1 polymer ?
#
loop_
_entity_poly.entity_id
_entity_poly.type
_entity_poly.pdbx_seq_one_letter_code
_entity_poly.pdbx_strand_id
1 'polypeptide(L)'
;MAGLRQRVRGSSRRGWLTGVLVLGLVILVAVRHVFNYMTNDALRRGFDSCLSCECDCLQLGEAQDKAFAELTQIIVPDCEKDVNYSETGREAMMRGYKILWDALRLQESKAQDADMTSQRALEEVRTMAAKFRKEIGKCVEGMVTTEYARVTVTGALKREQERSSLWEGRARELGWKDGGGSAPIL
;
A
#
# COMPACT_ATOMS: atom_id res chain seq x y z
N MET A 1 -26.05 -65.32 10.60
CA MET A 1 -25.31 -64.58 9.54
C MET A 1 -25.63 -63.08 9.57
N ALA A 2 -25.19 -62.33 10.60
CA ALA A 2 -25.53 -60.90 10.75
C ALA A 2 -24.31 -59.95 10.83
N GLY A 3 -23.08 -60.46 10.68
CA GLY A 3 -21.86 -59.68 10.95
C GLY A 3 -21.23 -58.94 9.75
N LEU A 4 -21.59 -59.26 8.51
CA LEU A 4 -20.87 -58.73 7.33
C LEU A 4 -21.49 -57.45 6.72
N ARG A 5 -22.72 -57.11 7.10
CA ARG A 5 -23.43 -55.93 6.54
C ARG A 5 -23.05 -54.59 7.18
N GLN A 6 -22.45 -54.60 8.38
CA GLN A 6 -22.02 -53.37 9.06
C GLN A 6 -20.63 -52.88 8.60
N ARG A 7 -19.75 -53.78 8.15
CA ARG A 7 -18.36 -53.43 7.80
C ARG A 7 -18.25 -52.61 6.50
N VAL A 8 -19.12 -52.84 5.52
CA VAL A 8 -19.12 -52.11 4.23
C VAL A 8 -19.56 -50.64 4.39
N ARG A 9 -20.49 -50.36 5.30
CA ARG A 9 -20.98 -49.00 5.58
C ARG A 9 -19.92 -48.10 6.25
N GLY A 10 -19.01 -48.67 7.04
CA GLY A 10 -17.96 -47.93 7.73
C GLY A 10 -16.81 -47.48 6.81
N SER A 11 -16.50 -48.23 5.75
CA SER A 11 -15.44 -47.90 4.79
C SER A 11 -15.83 -46.74 3.88
N SER A 12 -17.09 -46.72 3.41
CA SER A 12 -17.61 -45.67 2.54
C SER A 12 -17.72 -44.32 3.24
N ARG A 13 -18.15 -44.29 4.51
CA ARG A 13 -18.22 -43.05 5.30
C ARG A 13 -16.84 -42.45 5.60
N ARG A 14 -15.82 -43.29 5.85
CA ARG A 14 -14.44 -42.81 6.04
C ARG A 14 -13.88 -42.19 4.76
N GLY A 15 -14.09 -42.84 3.61
CA GLY A 15 -13.68 -42.30 2.31
C GLY A 15 -14.35 -40.96 1.97
N TRP A 16 -15.63 -40.81 2.33
CA TRP A 16 -16.37 -39.57 2.15
C TRP A 16 -15.85 -38.43 3.03
N LEU A 17 -15.60 -38.71 4.32
CA LEU A 17 -15.02 -37.74 5.25
C LEU A 17 -13.62 -37.30 4.83
N THR A 18 -12.77 -38.22 4.38
CA THR A 18 -11.45 -37.88 3.84
C THR A 18 -11.55 -37.04 2.58
N GLY A 19 -12.51 -37.34 1.69
CA GLY A 19 -12.74 -36.54 0.49
C GLY A 19 -13.16 -35.10 0.78
N VAL A 20 -14.07 -34.90 1.74
CA VAL A 20 -14.51 -33.56 2.17
C VAL A 20 -13.36 -32.77 2.82
N LEU A 21 -12.54 -33.41 3.65
CA LEU A 21 -11.38 -32.76 4.28
C LEU A 21 -10.34 -32.31 3.25
N VAL A 22 -10.03 -33.15 2.25
CA VAL A 22 -9.10 -32.81 1.18
C VAL A 22 -9.63 -31.67 0.32
N LEU A 23 -10.91 -31.71 -0.06
CA LEU A 23 -11.54 -30.63 -0.82
C LEU A 23 -11.51 -29.30 -0.04
N GLY A 24 -11.78 -29.34 1.26
CA GLY A 24 -11.69 -28.18 2.15
C GLY A 24 -10.27 -27.59 2.20
N LEU A 25 -9.23 -28.42 2.30
CA LEU A 25 -7.84 -27.97 2.29
C LEU A 25 -7.45 -27.31 0.97
N VAL A 26 -7.86 -27.89 -0.17
CA VAL A 26 -7.59 -27.31 -1.49
C VAL A 26 -8.23 -25.93 -1.62
N ILE A 27 -9.47 -25.78 -1.16
CA ILE A 27 -10.18 -24.48 -1.16
C ILE A 27 -9.44 -23.47 -0.28
N LEU A 28 -9.01 -23.84 0.91
CA LEU A 28 -8.28 -22.93 1.82
C LEU A 28 -6.95 -22.45 1.22
N VAL A 29 -6.20 -23.34 0.56
CA VAL A 29 -4.95 -22.99 -0.11
C VAL A 29 -5.22 -22.06 -1.30
N ALA A 30 -6.26 -22.33 -2.10
CA ALA A 30 -6.64 -21.45 -3.21
C ALA A 30 -7.07 -20.06 -2.73
N VAL A 31 -7.88 -19.98 -1.67
CA VAL A 31 -8.29 -18.70 -1.06
C VAL A 31 -7.08 -17.94 -0.53
N ARG A 32 -6.15 -18.61 0.15
CA ARG A 32 -4.91 -18.00 0.64
C ARG A 32 -4.06 -17.45 -0.50
N HIS A 33 -3.94 -18.20 -1.59
CA HIS A 33 -3.18 -17.78 -2.77
C HIS A 33 -3.80 -16.56 -3.45
N VAL A 34 -5.12 -16.58 -3.66
CA VAL A 34 -5.86 -15.45 -4.25
C VAL A 34 -5.81 -14.23 -3.33
N PHE A 35 -5.97 -14.40 -2.02
CA PHE A 35 -5.87 -13.32 -1.05
C PHE A 35 -4.48 -12.67 -1.08
N ASN A 36 -3.40 -13.48 -1.02
CA ASN A 36 -2.03 -12.98 -1.11
C ASN A 36 -1.79 -12.26 -2.45
N TYR A 37 -2.29 -12.79 -3.57
CA TYR A 37 -2.16 -12.15 -4.89
C TYR A 37 -2.86 -10.78 -4.91
N MET A 38 -4.09 -10.71 -4.42
CA MET A 38 -4.87 -9.47 -4.35
C MET A 38 -4.26 -8.44 -3.38
N THR A 39 -3.75 -8.87 -2.22
CA THR A 39 -3.09 -7.97 -1.27
C THR A 39 -1.75 -7.47 -1.78
N ASN A 40 -0.97 -8.32 -2.48
CA ASN A 40 0.29 -7.90 -3.09
C ASN A 40 0.06 -6.91 -4.24
N ASP A 41 -0.99 -7.09 -5.03
CA ASP A 41 -1.38 -6.11 -6.07
C ASP A 41 -1.91 -4.81 -5.47
N ALA A 42 -2.67 -4.85 -4.36
CA ALA A 42 -3.12 -3.65 -3.66
C ALA A 42 -1.96 -2.89 -3.00
N LEU A 43 -0.97 -3.60 -2.42
CA LEU A 43 0.25 -3.01 -1.89
C LEU A 43 1.11 -2.41 -3.01
N ARG A 44 1.23 -3.08 -4.16
CA ARG A 44 1.93 -2.55 -5.35
C ARG A 44 1.29 -1.26 -5.87
N ARG A 45 -0.04 -1.22 -6.04
CA ARG A 45 -0.75 0.00 -6.46
C ARG A 45 -0.68 1.13 -5.43
N GLY A 46 -0.59 0.80 -4.15
CA GLY A 46 -0.32 1.76 -3.07
C GLY A 46 1.07 2.38 -3.18
N PHE A 47 2.07 1.61 -3.62
CA PHE A 47 3.41 2.09 -3.94
C PHE A 47 3.47 2.89 -5.25
N ASP A 48 2.67 2.54 -6.27
CA ASP A 48 2.59 3.28 -7.54
C ASP A 48 2.00 4.70 -7.37
N SER A 49 1.35 4.97 -6.23
CA SER A 49 0.86 6.30 -5.86
C SER A 49 1.95 7.19 -5.22
N CYS A 50 3.14 6.66 -4.96
CA CYS A 50 4.34 7.44 -4.68
C CYS A 50 5.09 7.70 -5.99
N LEU A 51 5.47 8.96 -6.22
CA LEU A 51 6.43 9.31 -7.27
C LEU A 51 7.65 8.40 -7.15
N SER A 52 8.05 7.79 -8.27
CA SER A 52 9.26 6.96 -8.43
C SER A 52 10.39 7.55 -7.59
N CYS A 53 10.71 6.91 -6.46
CA CYS A 53 11.86 7.30 -5.68
C CYS A 53 13.08 6.89 -6.51
N GLU A 54 13.83 7.88 -6.98
CA GLU A 54 15.19 7.67 -7.48
C GLU A 54 16.06 7.37 -6.27
N CYS A 55 15.91 6.15 -5.76
CA CYS A 55 16.83 5.62 -4.79
C CYS A 55 18.10 5.29 -5.56
N ASP A 56 19.16 6.04 -5.33
CA ASP A 56 20.53 5.52 -5.46
C ASP A 56 20.73 4.44 -4.39
N CYS A 57 19.95 3.36 -4.49
CA CYS A 57 20.36 2.08 -3.98
C CYS A 57 21.55 1.70 -4.84
N LEU A 58 22.76 2.07 -4.39
CA LEU A 58 23.99 1.47 -4.89
C LEU A 58 23.69 -0.01 -5.10
N GLN A 59 23.83 -0.48 -6.34
CA GLN A 59 23.78 -1.88 -6.73
C GLN A 59 24.87 -2.62 -5.96
N LEU A 60 24.59 -2.87 -4.69
CA LEU A 60 25.47 -3.40 -3.68
C LEU A 60 25.52 -4.94 -3.77
N GLY A 61 25.33 -5.49 -4.97
CA GLY A 61 25.61 -6.88 -5.29
C GLY A 61 27.00 -6.98 -5.89
N GLU A 62 27.22 -6.29 -7.02
CA GLU A 62 28.43 -6.51 -7.82
C GLU A 62 29.68 -5.76 -7.32
N ALA A 63 29.50 -4.60 -6.66
CA ALA A 63 30.62 -3.82 -6.11
C ALA A 63 31.02 -4.29 -4.70
N GLN A 64 30.07 -4.77 -3.90
CA GLN A 64 30.34 -5.29 -2.55
C GLN A 64 31.08 -6.62 -2.62
N ASP A 65 30.73 -7.49 -3.58
CA ASP A 65 31.41 -8.78 -3.77
C ASP A 65 32.90 -8.62 -4.11
N LYS A 66 33.27 -7.61 -4.92
CA LYS A 66 34.67 -7.33 -5.26
C LYS A 66 35.44 -6.73 -4.07
N ALA A 67 34.83 -5.80 -3.35
CA ALA A 67 35.45 -5.21 -2.16
C ALA A 67 35.63 -6.25 -1.04
N PHE A 68 34.65 -7.14 -0.84
CA PHE A 68 34.78 -8.26 0.09
C PHE A 68 35.83 -9.26 -0.37
N ALA A 69 35.89 -9.59 -1.66
CA ALA A 69 36.89 -10.49 -2.22
C ALA A 69 38.33 -9.96 -2.02
N GLU A 70 38.57 -8.68 -2.28
CA GLU A 70 39.87 -8.04 -2.02
C GLU A 70 40.22 -8.02 -0.53
N LEU A 71 39.25 -7.76 0.36
CA LEU A 71 39.47 -7.78 1.81
C LEU A 71 39.76 -9.20 2.33
N THR A 72 39.09 -10.23 1.80
CA THR A 72 39.39 -11.63 2.17
C THR A 72 40.79 -12.07 1.75
N GLN A 73 41.31 -11.59 0.62
CA GLN A 73 42.69 -11.89 0.21
C GLN A 73 43.75 -11.24 1.10
N ILE A 74 43.43 -10.09 1.70
CA ILE A 74 44.33 -9.37 2.61
C ILE A 74 44.30 -9.97 4.03
N ILE A 75 43.13 -10.44 4.49
CA ILE A 75 42.93 -10.92 5.87
C ILE A 75 43.19 -12.43 6.01
N VAL A 76 42.99 -13.20 4.93
CA VAL A 76 43.20 -14.66 4.92
C VAL A 76 44.34 -15.03 3.96
N PRO A 77 45.60 -14.71 4.27
CA PRO A 77 46.69 -15.49 3.72
C PRO A 77 46.66 -16.85 4.44
N ASP A 78 46.37 -17.91 3.68
CA ASP A 78 46.48 -19.35 4.03
C ASP A 78 46.62 -19.66 5.54
N CYS A 79 45.51 -19.96 6.22
CA CYS A 79 45.53 -20.57 7.55
C CYS A 79 45.97 -22.04 7.53
N GLU A 80 46.75 -22.44 6.53
CA GLU A 80 47.21 -23.81 6.36
C GLU A 80 48.63 -23.82 5.77
N LYS A 81 49.63 -23.51 6.62
CA LYS A 81 50.90 -24.26 6.78
C LYS A 81 51.95 -23.39 7.47
N ASP A 82 52.50 -23.95 8.56
CA ASP A 82 53.73 -23.61 9.28
C ASP A 82 54.36 -22.24 8.99
N VAL A 83 54.15 -21.27 9.89
CA VAL A 83 54.93 -20.03 9.89
C VAL A 83 55.51 -19.80 11.28
N ASN A 84 56.83 -19.96 11.36
CA ASN A 84 57.64 -19.35 12.40
C ASN A 84 57.30 -17.85 12.45
N TYR A 85 56.60 -17.41 13.49
CA TYR A 85 56.08 -16.04 13.63
C TYR A 85 57.24 -15.04 13.71
N SER A 86 57.69 -14.54 12.55
CA SER A 86 58.49 -13.32 12.48
C SER A 86 57.66 -12.18 13.05
N GLU A 87 58.29 -11.34 13.90
CA GLU A 87 57.69 -10.18 14.54
C GLU A 87 56.94 -9.27 13.55
N THR A 88 57.45 -9.18 12.32
CA THR A 88 56.87 -8.42 11.19
C THR A 88 55.49 -8.91 10.73
N GLY A 89 55.21 -10.22 10.79
CA GLY A 89 53.93 -10.80 10.37
C GLY A 89 52.81 -10.51 11.37
N ARG A 90 53.15 -10.56 12.67
CA ARG A 90 52.23 -10.20 13.76
C ARG A 90 51.82 -8.73 13.70
N GLU A 91 52.76 -7.84 13.41
CA GLU A 91 52.47 -6.41 13.22
C GLU A 91 51.56 -6.14 12.02
N ALA A 92 51.78 -6.84 10.89
CA ALA A 92 50.92 -6.71 9.71
C ALA A 92 49.49 -7.15 10.00
N MET A 93 49.31 -8.28 10.70
CA MET A 93 47.99 -8.78 11.12
C MET A 93 47.29 -7.81 12.07
N MET A 94 48.00 -7.27 13.07
CA MET A 94 47.44 -6.29 14.00
C MET A 94 47.03 -4.98 13.30
N ARG A 95 47.82 -4.53 12.31
CA ARG A 95 47.45 -3.37 11.47
C ARG A 95 46.20 -3.67 10.64
N GLY A 96 46.10 -4.85 10.04
CA GLY A 96 44.91 -5.28 9.31
C GLY A 96 43.66 -5.32 10.18
N TYR A 97 43.76 -5.91 11.38
CA TYR A 97 42.68 -5.94 12.36
C TYR A 97 42.22 -4.54 12.77
N LYS A 98 43.17 -3.63 13.04
CA LYS A 98 42.86 -2.24 13.40
C LYS A 98 42.08 -1.53 12.29
N ILE A 99 42.54 -1.64 11.04
CA ILE A 99 41.86 -1.02 9.88
C ILE A 99 40.44 -1.57 9.74
N LEU A 100 40.26 -2.89 9.89
CA LEU A 100 38.93 -3.51 9.80
C LEU A 100 38.01 -3.03 10.93
N TRP A 101 38.53 -2.94 12.15
CA TRP A 101 37.77 -2.45 13.30
C TRP A 101 37.34 -0.98 13.11
N ASP A 102 38.27 -0.13 12.65
CA ASP A 102 37.99 1.27 12.33
C ASP A 102 36.96 1.39 11.18
N ALA A 103 37.06 0.54 10.15
CA ALA A 103 36.10 0.50 9.04
C ALA A 103 34.69 0.07 9.49
N LEU A 104 34.60 -0.97 10.33
CA LEU A 104 33.33 -1.44 10.87
C LEU A 104 32.66 -0.37 11.73
N ARG A 105 33.43 0.29 12.59
CA ARG A 105 32.93 1.40 13.44
C ARG A 105 32.46 2.59 12.60
N LEU A 106 33.17 2.91 11.52
CA LEU A 106 32.75 3.94 10.59
C LEU A 106 31.44 3.58 9.89
N GLN A 107 31.28 2.32 9.49
CA GLN A 107 30.04 1.85 8.85
C GLN A 107 28.85 1.89 9.81
N GLU A 108 29.04 1.51 11.08
CA GLU A 108 28.01 1.62 12.12
C GLU A 108 27.56 3.07 12.31
N SER A 109 28.52 4.01 12.43
CA SER A 109 28.21 5.44 12.54
C SER A 109 27.44 5.95 11.33
N LYS A 110 27.88 5.60 10.11
CA LYS A 110 27.20 6.01 8.88
C LYS A 110 25.78 5.45 8.78
N ALA A 111 25.57 4.19 9.21
CA ALA A 111 24.26 3.57 9.23
C ALA A 111 23.32 4.28 10.22
N GLN A 112 23.81 4.62 11.41
CA GLN A 112 23.05 5.38 12.41
C GLN A 112 22.68 6.78 11.90
N ASP A 113 23.63 7.49 11.27
CA ASP A 113 23.38 8.82 10.71
C ASP A 113 22.36 8.80 9.56
N ALA A 114 22.45 7.78 8.69
CA ALA A 114 21.50 7.57 7.60
C ALA A 114 20.09 7.26 8.15
N ASP A 115 19.99 6.39 9.16
CA ASP A 115 18.72 6.06 9.82
C ASP A 115 18.10 7.31 10.46
N MET A 116 18.86 8.07 11.26
CA MET A 116 18.38 9.32 11.86
C MET A 116 17.91 10.35 10.84
N THR A 117 18.62 10.49 9.73
CA THR A 117 18.25 11.43 8.66
C THR A 117 16.96 10.99 7.99
N SER A 118 16.81 9.69 7.73
CA SER A 118 15.59 9.13 7.13
C SER A 118 14.38 9.27 8.06
N GLN A 119 14.55 9.04 9.36
CA GLN A 119 13.50 9.17 10.36
C GLN A 119 13.02 10.62 10.48
N ARG A 120 13.95 11.60 10.50
CA ARG A 120 13.62 13.03 10.48
C ARG A 120 12.82 13.41 9.23
N ALA A 121 13.31 13.03 8.05
CA ALA A 121 12.61 13.30 6.79
C ALA A 121 11.21 12.67 6.76
N LEU A 122 11.07 11.44 7.26
CA LEU A 122 9.78 10.75 7.35
C LEU A 122 8.82 11.48 8.30
N GLU A 123 9.31 11.97 9.44
CA GLU A 123 8.50 12.72 10.38
C GLU A 123 8.02 14.05 9.76
N GLU A 124 8.88 14.76 9.06
CA GLU A 124 8.52 15.98 8.34
C GLU A 124 7.42 15.73 7.31
N VAL A 125 7.58 14.71 6.45
CA VAL A 125 6.56 14.34 5.45
C VAL A 125 5.23 13.96 6.11
N ARG A 126 5.26 13.18 7.19
CA ARG A 126 4.05 12.82 7.95
C ARG A 126 3.34 14.04 8.52
N THR A 127 4.09 15.01 9.06
CA THR A 127 3.50 16.24 9.58
C THR A 127 2.85 17.07 8.48
N MET A 128 3.47 17.17 7.30
CA MET A 128 2.88 17.85 6.14
C MET A 128 1.62 17.15 5.65
N ALA A 129 1.65 15.82 5.51
CA ALA A 129 0.50 15.02 5.12
C ALA A 129 -0.68 15.19 6.10
N ALA A 130 -0.40 15.23 7.41
CA ALA A 130 -1.42 15.48 8.43
C ALA A 130 -2.06 16.88 8.30
N LYS A 131 -1.26 17.91 7.95
CA LYS A 131 -1.77 19.27 7.68
C LYS A 131 -2.71 19.28 6.48
N PHE A 132 -2.30 18.68 5.36
CA PHE A 132 -3.13 18.60 4.15
C PHE A 132 -4.41 17.81 4.41
N ARG A 133 -4.34 16.69 5.13
CA ARG A 133 -5.54 15.92 5.50
C ARG A 133 -6.56 16.77 6.26
N LYS A 134 -6.08 17.60 7.20
CA LYS A 134 -6.94 18.51 7.96
C LYS A 134 -7.56 19.57 7.06
N GLU A 135 -6.81 20.12 6.11
CA GLU A 135 -7.31 21.11 5.15
C GLU A 135 -8.35 20.52 4.19
N ILE A 136 -8.09 19.32 3.66
CA ILE A 136 -9.06 18.56 2.87
C ILE A 136 -10.34 18.33 3.67
N GLY A 137 -10.25 17.97 4.96
CA GLY A 137 -11.40 17.83 5.84
C GLY A 137 -12.27 19.09 5.90
N LYS A 138 -11.65 20.27 6.03
CA LYS A 138 -12.38 21.56 6.02
C LYS A 138 -13.07 21.83 4.69
N CYS A 139 -12.39 21.53 3.58
CA CYS A 139 -12.96 21.70 2.24
C CYS A 139 -14.18 20.79 2.03
N VAL A 140 -14.07 19.53 2.43
CA VAL A 140 -15.17 18.55 2.34
C VAL A 140 -16.36 19.00 3.16
N GLU A 141 -16.15 19.49 4.38
CA GLU A 141 -17.23 20.01 5.23
C GLU A 141 -17.98 21.18 4.57
N GLY A 142 -17.25 22.14 3.99
CA GLY A 142 -17.84 23.26 3.24
C GLY A 142 -18.58 22.83 1.96
N MET A 143 -18.01 21.87 1.22
CA MET A 143 -18.61 21.35 0.00
C MET A 143 -19.94 20.65 0.27
N VAL A 144 -20.01 19.80 1.31
CA VAL A 144 -21.23 19.04 1.63
C VAL A 144 -22.40 19.95 1.95
N THR A 145 -22.17 21.02 2.71
CA THR A 145 -23.23 21.98 3.06
C THR A 145 -23.73 22.76 1.85
N THR A 146 -22.82 23.21 0.99
CA THR A 146 -23.16 23.97 -0.23
C THR A 146 -23.88 23.08 -1.25
N GLU A 147 -23.42 21.84 -1.45
CA GLU A 147 -24.08 20.89 -2.33
C GLU A 147 -25.46 20.50 -1.82
N TYR A 148 -25.63 20.32 -0.51
CA TYR A 148 -26.94 20.07 0.07
C TYR A 148 -27.93 21.22 -0.20
N ALA A 149 -27.49 22.47 -0.02
CA ALA A 149 -28.30 23.65 -0.33
C ALA A 149 -28.65 23.71 -1.83
N ARG A 150 -27.67 23.44 -2.71
CA ARG A 150 -27.88 23.40 -4.17
C ARG A 150 -28.91 22.35 -4.55
N VAL A 151 -28.79 21.12 -4.05
CA VAL A 151 -29.73 20.03 -4.35
C VAL A 151 -31.14 20.36 -3.83
N THR A 152 -31.25 20.97 -2.65
CA THR A 152 -32.54 21.36 -2.07
C THR A 152 -33.23 22.44 -2.90
N VAL A 153 -32.50 23.50 -3.27
CA VAL A 153 -33.05 24.62 -4.06
C VAL A 153 -33.39 24.18 -5.48
N THR A 154 -32.52 23.39 -6.14
CA THR A 154 -32.81 22.88 -7.49
C THR A 154 -34.04 21.96 -7.49
N GLY A 155 -34.22 21.15 -6.44
CA GLY A 155 -35.43 20.34 -6.27
C GLY A 155 -36.69 21.19 -6.06
N ALA A 156 -36.62 22.25 -5.24
CA ALA A 156 -37.73 23.18 -5.06
C ALA A 156 -38.07 23.94 -6.35
N LEU A 157 -37.06 24.45 -7.05
CA LEU A 157 -37.20 25.18 -8.30
C LEU A 157 -37.88 24.33 -9.38
N LYS A 158 -37.52 23.04 -9.49
CA LYS A 158 -38.16 22.12 -10.43
C LYS A 158 -39.66 21.97 -10.16
N ARG A 159 -40.06 21.81 -8.91
CA ARG A 159 -41.49 21.71 -8.53
C ARG A 159 -42.24 23.00 -8.84
N GLU A 160 -41.62 24.16 -8.61
CA GLU A 160 -42.23 25.44 -8.98
C GLU A 160 -42.39 25.57 -10.49
N GLN A 161 -41.38 25.20 -11.28
CA GLN A 161 -41.47 25.23 -12.74
C GLN A 161 -42.60 24.33 -13.26
N GLU A 162 -42.76 23.13 -12.70
CA GLU A 162 -43.88 22.23 -13.04
C GLU A 162 -45.23 22.90 -12.75
N ARG A 163 -45.39 23.53 -11.58
CA ARG A 163 -46.61 24.29 -11.25
C ARG A 163 -46.82 25.48 -12.17
N SER A 164 -45.78 26.28 -12.41
CA SER A 164 -45.84 27.43 -13.31
C SER A 164 -46.23 27.01 -14.72
N SER A 165 -45.71 25.89 -15.23
CA SER A 165 -46.08 25.37 -16.55
C SER A 165 -47.57 24.98 -16.65
N LEU A 166 -48.14 24.41 -15.58
CA LEU A 166 -49.57 24.10 -15.52
C LEU A 166 -50.45 25.36 -15.47
N TRP A 167 -50.00 26.40 -14.76
CA TRP A 167 -50.69 27.68 -14.74
C TRP A 167 -50.58 28.41 -16.07
N GLU A 168 -49.42 28.38 -16.71
CA GLU A 168 -49.20 28.97 -18.03
C GLU A 168 -50.06 28.28 -19.09
N GLY A 169 -50.11 26.94 -19.11
CA GLY A 169 -50.98 26.18 -20.01
C GLY A 169 -52.45 26.57 -19.86
N ARG A 170 -52.95 26.62 -18.62
CA ARG A 170 -54.33 27.05 -18.34
C ARG A 170 -54.59 28.51 -18.74
N ALA A 171 -53.64 29.40 -18.48
CA ALA A 171 -53.77 30.80 -18.88
C ALA A 171 -53.89 30.92 -20.40
N ARG A 172 -53.09 30.15 -21.16
CA ARG A 172 -53.18 30.12 -22.63
C ARG A 172 -54.50 29.53 -23.14
N GLU A 173 -55.02 28.48 -22.50
CA GLU A 173 -56.35 27.94 -22.82
C GLU A 173 -57.47 28.97 -22.62
N LEU A 174 -57.34 29.84 -21.61
CA LEU A 174 -58.24 30.96 -21.34
C LEU A 174 -57.99 32.19 -22.24
N GLY A 175 -57.11 32.06 -23.23
CA GLY A 175 -56.83 33.11 -24.22
C GLY A 175 -55.79 34.15 -23.78
N TRP A 176 -55.08 33.93 -22.67
CA TRP A 176 -53.97 34.80 -22.25
C TRP A 176 -52.82 34.69 -23.25
N LYS A 177 -52.37 35.83 -23.80
CA LYS A 177 -51.23 35.93 -24.71
C LYS A 177 -50.12 36.73 -24.05
N ASP A 178 -48.88 36.25 -24.17
CA ASP A 178 -47.70 36.92 -23.62
C ASP A 178 -47.41 38.20 -24.42
N GLY A 179 -47.98 39.31 -23.96
CA GLY A 179 -47.66 40.67 -24.40
C GLY A 179 -48.80 41.42 -25.10
N GLY A 180 -49.33 42.44 -24.42
CA GLY A 180 -49.83 43.67 -25.05
C GLY A 180 -51.34 43.83 -25.32
N GLY A 181 -52.20 42.99 -24.74
CA GLY A 181 -53.65 43.16 -24.87
C GLY A 181 -54.30 43.20 -23.50
N SER A 182 -54.74 44.39 -23.08
CA SER A 182 -55.63 44.61 -21.94
C SER A 182 -56.74 43.56 -21.87
N ALA A 183 -56.73 42.71 -20.85
CA ALA A 183 -57.89 41.91 -20.47
C ALA A 183 -58.45 42.47 -19.15
N PRO A 184 -59.78 42.60 -19.04
CA PRO A 184 -60.41 43.41 -18.02
C PRO A 184 -60.39 42.72 -16.67
N ILE A 185 -60.11 43.51 -15.63
CA ILE A 185 -60.33 43.14 -14.24
C ILE A 185 -61.85 43.05 -14.04
N LEU A 186 -62.34 41.86 -13.71
CA LEU A 186 -63.65 41.65 -13.09
C LEU A 186 -63.40 41.30 -11.62
#